data_AF-A0A920UD08-F1
#
_entry.id   AF-A0A920UD08-F1
#
_cell.length_a   1.000
_cell.length_b   1.000
_cell.length_c   1.000
_cell.angle_alpha   90.00
_cell.angle_beta   90.00
_cell.angle_gamma   90.00
#
_symmetry.space_group_name_H-M   'P 1'
#
loop_
_entity.id
_entity.type
_entity.pdbx_description
1 polymer ?
#
loop_
_entity_poly.entity_id
_entity_poly.type
_entity_poly.pdbx_seq_one_letter_code
_entity_poly.pdbx_strand_id
1 'polypeptide(L)' 'MVRVGAGIRVYEQLETWEKLPDGWVLGQTAIVTDSQDRVYLFNRGDHPLIVLDRDGNFLNSWGEGQLPDAMVFS' A
#
# COMPACT_ATOMS: atom_id res chain seq x y z
N MET A 1 6.30 17.02 8.63
CA MET A 1 7.05 16.99 7.36
C MET A 1 8.40 16.33 7.60
N VAL A 2 8.48 15.03 7.33
CA VAL A 2 9.72 14.26 7.44
C VAL A 2 10.50 14.39 6.14
N ARG A 3 11.80 14.67 6.25
CA ARG A 3 12.73 14.71 5.11
C ARG A 3 13.79 13.64 5.28
N VAL A 4 14.09 12.92 4.21
CA VAL A 4 15.04 11.80 4.19
C VAL A 4 16.10 12.07 3.13
N GLY A 5 17.36 11.82 3.45
CA GLY A 5 18.48 11.93 2.51
C GLY A 5 19.55 12.94 2.94
N ALA A 6 20.61 13.05 2.13
CA ALA A 6 21.76 13.92 2.39
C ALA A 6 22.38 14.41 1.06
N GLY A 7 23.11 15.53 1.13
CA GLY A 7 23.70 16.15 -0.05
C GLY A 7 22.63 16.64 -1.04
N ILE A 8 22.75 16.27 -2.31
CA ILE A 8 21.87 16.75 -3.39
C ILE A 8 20.54 15.96 -3.51
N ARG A 9 20.35 14.89 -2.72
CA ARG A 9 19.14 14.06 -2.75
C ARG A 9 18.47 14.11 -1.38
N VAL A 10 17.52 15.02 -1.27
CA VAL A 10 16.64 15.15 -0.11
C VAL A 10 15.22 14.94 -0.60
N TYR A 11 14.53 14.00 0.01
CA TYR A 11 13.17 13.60 -0.30
C TYR A 11 12.24 14.05 0.82
N GLU A 12 11.01 14.35 0.45
CA GLU A 12 9.95 14.65 1.41
C GLU A 12 8.97 13.48 1.46
N GLN A 13 8.62 13.06 2.66
CA GLN A 13 7.63 12.01 2.86
C GLN A 13 6.23 12.56 2.58
N LEU A 14 5.51 11.90 1.68
CA LEU A 14 4.07 12.11 1.47
C LEU A 14 3.32 11.08 2.33
N GLU A 15 2.89 11.49 3.52
CA GLU A 15 2.24 10.61 4.51
C GLU A 15 0.84 10.12 4.08
N THR A 16 0.25 10.72 3.05
CA THR A 16 -1.12 10.44 2.58
C THR A 16 -1.11 10.07 1.10
N TRP A 17 -0.11 9.32 0.66
CA TRP A 17 0.02 8.94 -0.75
C TRP A 17 -1.08 7.95 -1.14
N GLU A 18 -1.29 6.92 -0.34
CA GLU A 18 -2.34 5.93 -0.52
C GLU A 18 -3.73 6.52 -0.28
N LYS A 19 -4.63 6.33 -1.24
CA LYS A 19 -6.02 6.78 -1.21
C LYS A 19 -6.92 5.57 -1.26
N LEU A 20 -7.01 4.88 -0.13
CA LEU A 20 -7.84 3.69 0.02
C LEU A 20 -9.32 4.08 0.19
N PRO A 21 -10.26 3.17 -0.14
CA PRO A 21 -11.66 3.33 0.23
C PRO A 21 -11.85 3.58 1.74
N ASP A 22 -12.91 4.31 2.09
CA ASP A 22 -13.19 4.66 3.48
C ASP A 22 -13.26 3.43 4.39
N GLY A 23 -12.57 3.49 5.52
CA GLY A 23 -12.53 2.43 6.53
C GLY A 23 -11.52 1.32 6.27
N TRP A 24 -10.82 1.32 5.13
CA TRP A 24 -9.78 0.34 4.87
C TRP A 24 -8.50 0.69 5.64
N VAL A 25 -7.90 -0.32 6.27
CA VAL A 25 -6.68 -0.16 7.07
C VAL A 25 -5.60 -1.10 6.56
N LEU A 26 -4.40 -0.56 6.36
CA LEU A 26 -3.22 -1.37 6.07
C LEU A 26 -2.60 -1.87 7.37
N GLY A 27 -2.35 -3.17 7.41
CA GLY A 27 -1.48 -3.82 8.39
C GLY A 27 -0.05 -3.95 7.85
N GLN A 28 0.64 -5.01 8.27
CA GLN A 28 1.97 -5.31 7.75
C GLN A 28 1.89 -5.62 6.25
N THR A 29 2.54 -4.81 5.44
CA THR A 29 2.37 -4.83 3.98
C THR A 29 3.69 -5.04 3.26
N ALA A 30 3.71 -5.98 2.32
CA ALA A 30 4.78 -6.11 1.32
C ALA A 30 4.35 -5.42 0.01
N ILE A 31 5.31 -4.85 -0.72
CA ILE A 31 5.04 -4.01 -1.89
C ILE A 31 5.88 -4.46 -3.08
N VAL A 32 5.25 -4.54 -4.26
CA VAL A 32 5.92 -4.70 -5.56
C VAL A 32 5.29 -3.77 -6.60
N THR A 33 6.02 -3.48 -7.67
CA THR A 33 5.53 -2.68 -8.80
C THR A 33 5.65 -3.43 -10.13
N ASP A 34 4.85 -3.03 -11.11
CA ASP A 34 4.96 -3.53 -12.48
C ASP A 34 5.44 -2.44 -13.46
N SER A 35 5.53 -2.79 -14.75
CA SER A 35 5.99 -1.87 -15.80
C SER A 35 4.97 -0.78 -16.18
N GLN A 36 3.78 -0.77 -15.58
CA GLN A 36 2.75 0.25 -15.78
C GLN A 36 2.64 1.18 -14.56
N ASP A 37 3.65 1.18 -13.68
CA ASP A 37 3.69 1.92 -12.41
C ASP A 37 2.52 1.58 -11.47
N ARG A 38 1.92 0.39 -11.59
CA ARG A 38 0.94 -0.08 -10.60
C ARG A 38 1.68 -0.59 -9.37
N VAL A 39 1.17 -0.25 -8.20
CA VAL A 39 1.71 -0.66 -6.90
C VAL A 39 0.81 -1.72 -6.31
N TYR A 40 1.37 -2.91 -6.10
CA TYR A 40 0.67 -4.05 -5.53
C TYR A 40 1.05 -4.17 -4.06
N LEU A 41 0.03 -4.17 -3.20
CA LEU A 41 0.16 -4.35 -1.76
C LEU A 41 -0.31 -5.76 -1.40
N PHE A 42 0.58 -6.57 -0.83
CA PHE A 42 0.18 -7.76 -0.09
C PHE A 42 0.05 -7.37 1.38
N ASN A 43 -1.17 -7.03 1.76
CA ASN A 43 -1.53 -6.42 3.03
C ASN A 43 -2.00 -7.49 4.01
N ARG A 44 -1.41 -7.52 5.21
CA ARG A 44 -1.91 -8.36 6.30
C ARG A 44 -3.08 -7.68 7.02
N GLY A 45 -4.27 -7.76 6.43
CA GLY A 45 -5.54 -7.27 6.98
C GLY A 45 -6.74 -7.79 6.20
N ASP A 46 -7.89 -7.12 6.35
CA ASP A 46 -9.17 -7.53 5.73
C ASP A 46 -9.15 -7.53 4.19
N HIS A 47 -8.23 -6.78 3.59
CA HIS A 47 -8.03 -6.66 2.14
C HIS A 47 -6.62 -7.14 1.76
N PRO A 48 -6.44 -8.44 1.45
CA PRO A 48 -5.12 -9.05 1.34
C PRO A 48 -4.29 -8.60 0.13
N LEU A 49 -4.93 -8.36 -1.01
CA LEU A 49 -4.27 -7.84 -2.21
C LEU A 49 -4.96 -6.57 -2.66
N ILE A 50 -4.20 -5.48 -2.73
CA ILE A 50 -4.68 -4.15 -3.15
C ILE A 50 -3.78 -3.66 -4.27
N VAL A 51 -4.36 -3.02 -5.28
CA VAL A 51 -3.64 -2.41 -6.39
C VAL A 51 -3.92 -0.92 -6.42
N LEU A 52 -2.85 -0.12 -6.43
CA LEU A 52 -2.90 1.33 -6.57
C LEU A 52 -2.21 1.74 -7.88
N ASP A 53 -2.54 2.92 -8.39
CA ASP A 53 -1.71 3.58 -9.40
C ASP A 53 -0.50 4.30 -8.76
N ARG A 54 0.34 4.89 -9.61
CA ARG A 54 1.54 5.64 -9.19
C ARG A 54 1.23 6.80 -8.23
N ASP A 55 0.04 7.38 -8.34
CA ASP A 55 -0.38 8.52 -7.54
C ASP A 55 -1.19 8.08 -6.30
N GLY A 56 -1.18 6.76 -6.01
CA GLY A 56 -1.77 6.12 -4.85
C GLY A 56 -3.28 5.94 -4.92
N ASN A 57 -3.90 6.16 -6.10
CA ASN A 57 -5.34 5.97 -6.26
C ASN A 57 -5.66 4.48 -6.32
N PHE A 58 -6.71 4.06 -5.61
CA PHE A 58 -7.21 2.69 -5.65
C PHE A 58 -7.65 2.27 -7.07
N LEU A 59 -7.15 1.13 -7.53
CA LEU A 59 -7.54 0.52 -8.80
C LEU A 59 -8.36 -0.76 -8.61
N ASN A 60 -7.95 -1.65 -7.70
CA ASN A 60 -8.62 -2.93 -7.48
C ASN A 60 -8.20 -3.61 -6.15
N SER A 61 -8.97 -4.60 -5.69
CA SER A 61 -8.57 -5.56 -4.65
C SER A 61 -9.07 -6.98 -4.94
N TRP A 62 -8.44 -7.98 -4.33
CA TRP A 62 -8.94 -9.35 -4.29
C TRP A 62 -8.27 -10.18 -3.17
N GLY A 63 -8.73 -11.43 -3.01
CA GLY A 63 -8.14 -12.41 -2.11
C GLY A 63 -8.83 -12.53 -0.74
N GLU A 64 -9.86 -11.72 -0.49
CA GLU A 64 -10.72 -11.80 0.68
C GLU A 64 -11.32 -13.22 0.80
N GLY A 65 -11.21 -13.82 1.99
CA GLY A 65 -11.66 -15.19 2.26
C GLY A 65 -10.81 -16.31 1.64
N GLN A 66 -9.84 -15.99 0.77
CA GLN A 66 -8.91 -16.96 0.17
C GLN A 66 -7.53 -16.93 0.81
N LEU A 67 -7.17 -15.80 1.42
CA LEU A 67 -5.89 -15.58 2.10
C LEU A 67 -6.13 -15.33 3.60
N PRO A 68 -6.59 -16.35 4.36
CA PRO A 68 -7.03 -16.17 5.75
C PRO A 68 -5.90 -15.75 6.69
N ASP A 69 -4.67 -16.20 6.43
CA ASP A 69 -3.48 -15.91 7.25
C ASP A 69 -2.95 -14.48 7.07
N ALA A 70 -3.53 -13.71 6.15
CA ALA A 70 -3.27 -12.28 6.05
C ALA A 70 -3.94 -11.52 7.21
N MET A 71 -4.98 -12.05 7.84
CA MET A 71 -5.60 -11.39 8.99
C MET A 71 -4.72 -11.57 10.23
N VAL A 72 -4.20 -10.46 10.78
CA VAL A 72 -3.57 -10.48 12.10
C VAL A 72 -4.69 -10.46 13.14
N PHE A 73 -4.97 -11.61 13.76
CA PHE A 73 -5.73 -11.64 15.01
C PHE A 73 -4.86 -11.00 16.10
N SER A 74 -5.23 -9.80 16.56
CA SER A 74 -4.65 -9.16 17.75
C SER A 74 -5.15 -9.84 19.02
#